data_AF-A0A1F8M6F2-F1
#
_entry.id   AF-A0A1F8M6F2-F1
#
_cell.length_a   1.000
_cell.length_b   1.000
_cell.length_c   1.000
_cell.angle_alpha   90.00
_cell.angle_beta   90.00
_cell.angle_gamma   90.00
#
_symmetry.space_group_name_H-M   'P 1'
#
loop_
_entity.id
_entity.type
_entity.pdbx_description
1 polymer ?
#
loop_
_entity_poly.entity_id
_entity_poly.type
_entity_poly.pdbx_seq_one_letter_code
_entity_poly.pdbx_strand_id
1 'polypeptide(L)'
;MNYKDFQNRVDYGTQMFDTGNLQAALETFTALVSSDISDIDKSSMCLNIAVIYDKLGNFQQCLEWYTKAVQLEKPHCRFEAQEYLATYLKQINRPRESLKILESLFSSTHLTESDKVRIRESIEGLKVEINKPVYRRPGTSEEGSA
;
A
#
# COMPACT_ATOMS: atom_id res chain seq x y z
N MET A 1 16.79 12.77 -17.01
CA MET A 1 16.79 11.47 -17.74
C MET A 1 15.80 11.52 -18.90
N ASN A 2 16.06 10.88 -20.05
CA ASN A 2 15.08 10.87 -21.16
C ASN A 2 13.97 9.82 -20.89
N TYR A 3 12.76 10.08 -21.38
CA TYR A 3 11.58 9.23 -21.20
C TYR A 3 11.81 7.79 -21.69
N LYS A 4 12.49 7.61 -22.83
CA LYS A 4 12.77 6.25 -23.33
C LYS A 4 13.70 5.46 -22.40
N ASP A 5 14.71 6.11 -21.84
CA ASP A 5 15.61 5.47 -20.87
C ASP A 5 14.87 5.14 -19.58
N PHE A 6 13.94 6.00 -19.17
CA PHE A 6 13.05 5.76 -18.03
C PHE A 6 12.20 4.53 -18.25
N GLN A 7 11.46 4.48 -19.35
CA GLN A 7 10.60 3.35 -19.65
C GLN A 7 11.41 2.05 -19.71
N ASN A 8 12.56 2.04 -20.38
CA ASN A 8 13.41 0.86 -20.46
C ASN A 8 13.86 0.36 -19.07
N ARG A 9 14.19 1.26 -18.14
CA ARG A 9 14.57 0.86 -16.77
C ARG A 9 13.40 0.36 -15.96
N VAL A 10 12.22 0.97 -16.11
CA VAL A 10 10.99 0.49 -15.46
C VAL A 10 10.62 -0.90 -15.97
N ASP A 11 10.69 -1.11 -17.28
CA ASP A 11 10.40 -2.39 -17.92
C ASP A 11 11.39 -3.47 -17.46
N TYR A 12 12.68 -3.13 -17.39
CA TYR A 12 13.71 -4.03 -16.86
C TYR A 12 13.45 -4.39 -15.38
N GLY A 13 13.17 -3.41 -14.53
CA GLY A 13 12.87 -3.66 -13.11
C GLY A 13 11.63 -4.55 -12.93
N THR A 14 10.61 -4.33 -13.74
CA THR A 14 9.38 -5.14 -13.77
C THR A 14 9.67 -6.57 -14.22
N GLN A 15 10.46 -6.74 -15.28
CA GLN A 15 10.88 -8.07 -15.73
C GLN A 15 11.71 -8.82 -14.66
N MET A 16 12.61 -8.13 -13.96
CA MET A 16 13.37 -8.72 -12.85
C MET A 16 12.43 -9.16 -11.71
N PHE A 17 11.41 -8.37 -11.41
CA PHE A 17 10.40 -8.74 -10.42
C PHE A 17 9.59 -9.97 -10.84
N ASP A 18 9.13 -10.02 -12.09
CA ASP A 18 8.33 -11.13 -12.61
C ASP A 18 9.12 -12.44 -12.68
N THR A 19 10.43 -12.35 -12.92
CA THR A 19 11.35 -13.50 -12.89
C THR A 19 11.76 -13.92 -11.48
N GLY A 20 11.29 -13.21 -10.44
CA GLY A 20 11.59 -13.49 -9.04
C GLY A 20 12.95 -12.95 -8.57
N ASN A 21 13.69 -12.22 -9.42
CA ASN A 21 14.93 -11.56 -9.04
C ASN A 21 14.61 -10.22 -8.33
N LEU A 22 14.11 -10.35 -7.10
CA LEU A 22 13.65 -9.23 -6.28
C LEU A 22 14.78 -8.24 -5.96
N GLN A 23 16.01 -8.72 -5.81
CA GLN A 23 17.18 -7.87 -5.52
C GLN A 23 17.48 -6.94 -6.71
N ALA A 24 17.55 -7.48 -7.93
CA ALA A 24 17.79 -6.66 -9.13
C ALA A 24 16.65 -5.67 -9.40
N ALA A 25 15.40 -6.09 -9.15
CA ALA A 25 14.24 -5.21 -9.26
C ALA A 25 14.34 -4.03 -8.27
N LEU A 26 14.70 -4.33 -7.00
CA LEU A 26 14.86 -3.33 -5.95
C LEU A 26 15.98 -2.34 -6.28
N GLU A 27 17.14 -2.82 -6.74
CA GLU A 27 18.25 -1.98 -7.19
C GLU A 27 17.84 -1.05 -8.34
N THR A 28 17.08 -1.58 -9.31
CA THR A 28 16.62 -0.81 -10.46
C THR A 28 15.67 0.31 -10.03
N PHE A 29 14.65 -0.01 -9.23
CA PHE A 29 13.68 0.98 -8.79
C PHE A 29 14.26 1.99 -7.80
N THR A 30 15.15 1.57 -6.90
CA THR A 30 15.83 2.50 -5.98
C THR A 30 16.74 3.47 -6.73
N ALA A 31 17.45 3.02 -7.76
CA ALA A 31 18.23 3.90 -8.62
C ALA A 31 17.36 4.93 -9.35
N LEU A 32 16.14 4.56 -9.76
CA LEU A 32 15.16 5.49 -10.33
C LEU A 32 14.64 6.50 -9.30
N VAL A 33 14.35 6.07 -8.07
CA VAL A 33 13.94 7.00 -7.00
C VAL A 33 15.03 8.04 -6.71
N SER A 34 16.30 7.66 -6.79
CA SER A 34 17.44 8.55 -6.58
C SER A 34 17.80 9.42 -7.78
N SER A 35 17.14 9.26 -8.94
CA SER A 35 17.43 10.05 -10.14
C SER A 35 16.60 11.35 -10.22
N ASP A 36 16.75 12.06 -11.33
CA ASP A 36 16.12 13.35 -11.63
C ASP A 36 14.69 13.24 -12.20
N ILE A 37 14.03 12.09 -12.04
CA ILE A 37 12.64 11.89 -12.48
C ILE A 37 11.66 12.67 -11.59
N SER A 38 10.42 12.84 -12.07
CA SER A 38 9.39 13.60 -11.35
C SER A 38 8.98 12.93 -10.04
N ASP A 39 8.46 13.70 -9.08
CA ASP A 39 7.99 13.14 -7.81
C ASP A 39 6.85 12.12 -8.00
N ILE A 40 6.05 12.27 -9.05
CA ILE A 40 4.99 11.31 -9.41
C ILE A 40 5.60 9.99 -9.89
N ASP A 41 6.63 10.05 -10.73
CA ASP A 41 7.34 8.84 -11.19
C ASP A 41 8.08 8.19 -10.01
N LYS A 42 8.69 8.98 -9.13
CA LYS A 42 9.32 8.47 -7.89
C LYS A 42 8.30 7.80 -6.98
N SER A 43 7.09 8.35 -6.85
CA SER A 43 6.01 7.71 -6.08
C SER A 43 5.70 6.33 -6.64
N SER A 44 5.53 6.23 -7.96
CA SER A 44 5.27 4.96 -8.65
C SER A 44 6.39 3.93 -8.39
N MET A 45 7.64 4.37 -8.42
CA MET A 45 8.79 3.51 -8.09
C MET A 45 8.80 3.09 -6.61
N CYS A 46 8.42 3.99 -5.70
CA CYS A 46 8.29 3.66 -4.27
C CYS A 46 7.19 2.61 -4.02
N LEU A 47 6.08 2.66 -4.76
CA LEU A 47 5.04 1.62 -4.70
C LEU A 47 5.57 0.27 -5.16
N ASN A 48 6.32 0.22 -6.26
CA ASN A 48 6.96 -1.01 -6.73
C ASN A 48 7.94 -1.58 -5.70
N ILE A 49 8.75 -0.73 -5.07
CA ILE A 49 9.67 -1.14 -3.99
C ILE A 49 8.90 -1.68 -2.78
N ALA A 50 7.77 -1.06 -2.39
CA ALA A 50 6.94 -1.55 -1.30
C ALA A 50 6.43 -2.98 -1.58
N VAL A 51 5.94 -3.23 -2.79
CA VAL A 51 5.49 -4.56 -3.23
C VAL A 51 6.64 -5.59 -3.19
N ILE A 52 7.86 -5.19 -3.55
CA ILE A 52 9.03 -6.07 -3.43
C ILE A 52 9.29 -6.43 -1.97
N TYR A 53 9.29 -5.45 -1.06
CA TYR A 53 9.51 -5.72 0.36
C TYR A 53 8.41 -6.57 0.99
N ASP A 54 7.17 -6.42 0.53
CA ASP A 54 6.08 -7.31 0.92
C ASP A 54 6.36 -8.76 0.49
N LYS A 55 6.78 -8.98 -0.76
CA LYS A 55 7.19 -10.32 -1.22
C LYS A 55 8.37 -10.91 -0.45
N LEU A 56 9.26 -10.07 0.07
CA LEU A 56 10.36 -10.47 0.94
C LEU A 56 9.93 -10.72 2.39
N GLY A 57 8.66 -10.47 2.75
CA GLY A 57 8.13 -10.58 4.11
C GLY A 57 8.59 -9.45 5.05
N ASN A 58 9.16 -8.37 4.51
CA ASN A 58 9.62 -7.23 5.30
C ASN A 58 8.54 -6.15 5.38
N PHE A 59 7.57 -6.39 6.26
CA PHE A 59 6.43 -5.50 6.48
C PHE A 59 6.82 -4.07 6.88
N GLN A 60 7.90 -3.93 7.66
CA GLN A 60 8.36 -2.61 8.12
C GLN A 60 8.84 -1.76 6.94
N GLN A 61 9.73 -2.32 6.11
CA GLN A 61 10.22 -1.62 4.92
C GLN A 61 9.07 -1.34 3.93
N CYS A 62 8.16 -2.29 3.75
CA CYS A 62 6.97 -2.09 2.91
C CYS A 62 6.17 -0.85 3.32
N LEU A 63 5.85 -0.70 4.61
CA LEU A 63 5.13 0.46 5.15
C LEU A 63 5.93 1.76 5.02
N GLU A 64 7.24 1.73 5.21
CA GLU A 64 8.12 2.90 5.02
C GLU A 64 8.08 3.39 3.56
N TRP A 65 8.14 2.48 2.59
CA TRP A 65 8.10 2.82 1.17
C TRP A 65 6.73 3.31 0.70
N TYR A 66 5.64 2.70 1.18
CA TYR A 66 4.31 3.27 0.97
C TYR A 66 4.18 4.67 1.54
N THR A 67 4.73 4.92 2.73
CA THR A 67 4.69 6.25 3.35
C THR A 67 5.47 7.29 2.53
N LYS A 68 6.63 6.91 1.97
CA LYS A 68 7.40 7.77 1.06
C LYS A 68 6.60 8.11 -0.21
N ALA A 69 5.94 7.14 -0.82
CA ALA A 69 5.08 7.35 -1.98
C ALA A 69 3.97 8.37 -1.69
N VAL A 70 3.29 8.23 -0.53
CA VAL A 70 2.27 9.18 -0.08
C VAL A 70 2.81 10.60 0.08
N GLN A 71 4.03 10.76 0.61
CA GLN A 71 4.64 12.08 0.78
C GLN A 71 4.97 12.75 -0.55
N LEU A 72 5.34 11.98 -1.57
CA LEU A 72 5.60 12.47 -2.92
C LEU A 72 4.31 12.86 -3.65
N GLU A 73 3.21 12.13 -3.45
CA GLU A 73 1.93 12.41 -4.11
C GLU A 73 1.14 13.57 -3.50
N LYS A 74 1.26 13.77 -2.18
CA LYS A 74 0.46 14.75 -1.43
C LYS A 74 0.49 16.17 -2.00
N PRO A 75 1.64 16.74 -2.42
CA PRO A 75 1.69 18.07 -3.04
C PRO A 75 0.94 18.17 -4.37
N HIS A 76 0.74 17.03 -5.05
CA HIS A 76 0.09 16.95 -6.36
C HIS A 76 -1.39 16.56 -6.28
N CYS A 77 -1.97 16.51 -5.07
CA CYS A 77 -3.36 16.08 -4.86
C CYS A 77 -3.64 14.69 -5.46
N ARG A 78 -2.64 13.81 -5.45
CA ARG A 78 -2.79 12.39 -5.77
C ARG A 78 -2.88 11.57 -4.50
N PHE A 79 -3.62 10.47 -4.59
CA PHE A 79 -3.99 9.66 -3.43
C PHE A 79 -3.83 8.16 -3.69
N GLU A 80 -3.25 7.78 -4.82
CA GLU A 80 -3.08 6.39 -5.22
C GLU A 80 -2.23 5.64 -4.19
N ALA A 81 -1.11 6.21 -3.76
CA ALA A 81 -0.26 5.62 -2.73
C ALA A 81 -0.98 5.44 -1.38
N GLN A 82 -1.92 6.35 -1.03
CA GLN A 82 -2.70 6.23 0.20
C GLN A 82 -3.68 5.07 0.12
N GLU A 83 -4.30 4.85 -1.04
CA GLU A 83 -5.21 3.72 -1.26
C GLU A 83 -4.47 2.37 -1.23
N TYR A 84 -3.28 2.31 -1.85
CA TYR A 84 -2.42 1.12 -1.75
C TYR A 84 -2.03 0.82 -0.30
N LEU A 85 -1.60 1.84 0.46
CA LEU A 85 -1.25 1.68 1.88
C LEU A 85 -2.47 1.23 2.71
N ALA A 86 -3.64 1.81 2.50
CA ALA A 86 -4.87 1.40 3.19
C ALA A 86 -5.25 -0.06 2.86
N THR A 87 -5.12 -0.46 1.61
CA THR A 87 -5.38 -1.83 1.17
C THR A 87 -4.40 -2.80 1.81
N TYR A 88 -3.12 -2.44 1.84
CA TYR A 88 -2.07 -3.23 2.45
C TYR A 88 -2.28 -3.43 3.96
N LEU A 89 -2.60 -2.36 4.68
CA LEU A 89 -2.90 -2.41 6.12
C LEU A 89 -4.07 -3.36 6.44
N LYS A 90 -5.08 -3.41 5.56
CA LYS A 90 -6.17 -4.39 5.69
C LYS A 90 -5.66 -5.83 5.52
N GLN A 91 -4.81 -6.09 4.54
CA GLN A 91 -4.25 -7.42 4.27
C GLN A 91 -3.39 -7.94 5.44
N ILE A 92 -2.58 -7.08 6.07
CA ILE A 92 -1.77 -7.44 7.24
C ILE A 92 -2.56 -7.41 8.57
N ASN A 93 -3.89 -7.47 8.49
CA ASN A 93 -4.80 -7.49 9.63
C ASN A 93 -4.66 -6.28 10.59
N ARG A 94 -4.42 -5.09 10.01
CA ARG A 94 -4.44 -3.79 10.70
C ARG A 94 -5.60 -2.90 10.18
N PRO A 95 -6.86 -3.37 10.26
CA PRO A 95 -8.00 -2.67 9.66
C PRO A 95 -8.28 -1.29 10.29
N ARG A 96 -7.91 -1.09 11.56
CA ARG A 96 -8.08 0.21 12.24
C ARG A 96 -7.20 1.31 11.64
N GLU A 97 -5.99 0.96 11.22
CA GLU A 97 -5.08 1.93 10.60
C GLU A 97 -5.45 2.19 9.16
N SER A 98 -5.87 1.15 8.43
CA SER A 98 -6.49 1.30 7.11
C SER A 98 -7.69 2.26 7.15
N LEU A 99 -8.58 2.07 8.13
CA LEU A 99 -9.74 2.94 8.34
C LEU A 99 -9.33 4.40 8.55
N LYS A 100 -8.33 4.66 9.40
CA LYS A 100 -7.82 6.01 9.66
C LYS A 100 -7.31 6.70 8.39
N ILE A 101 -6.61 5.96 7.52
CA ILE A 101 -6.14 6.51 6.23
C ILE A 101 -7.34 6.85 5.34
N LEU A 102 -8.30 5.94 5.19
CA LEU A 102 -9.48 6.17 4.36
C LEU A 102 -10.33 7.34 4.86
N GLU A 103 -10.50 7.50 6.17
CA GLU A 103 -11.22 8.64 6.75
C GLU A 103 -10.48 9.97 6.50
N SER A 104 -9.14 9.96 6.59
CA SER A 104 -8.32 11.13 6.24
C SER A 104 -8.44 11.48 4.76
N LEU A 105 -8.52 10.47 3.90
CA LEU A 105 -8.66 10.63 2.46
C LEU A 105 -10.07 11.14 2.09
N PHE A 106 -11.12 10.60 2.70
CA PHE A 106 -12.50 11.05 2.49
C PHE A 106 -12.71 12.53 2.84
N SER A 107 -11.93 13.05 3.79
CA SER A 107 -11.97 14.45 4.23
C SER A 107 -11.27 15.41 3.25
N SER A 108 -10.54 14.89 2.26
CA SER A 108 -9.84 15.72 1.27
C SER A 108 -10.81 16.34 0.26
N THR A 109 -10.63 17.63 0.01
CA THR A 109 -11.45 18.43 -0.91
C THR A 109 -11.24 18.10 -2.38
N HIS A 110 -10.16 17.38 -2.72
CA HIS A 110 -9.72 17.15 -4.09
C HIS A 110 -10.19 15.82 -4.69
N LEU A 111 -10.99 15.03 -3.96
CA LEU A 111 -11.52 13.78 -4.49
C LEU A 111 -12.68 14.00 -5.45
N THR A 112 -12.72 13.17 -6.49
CA THR A 112 -13.89 13.06 -7.36
C THR A 112 -15.07 12.44 -6.59
N GLU A 113 -16.30 12.73 -7.02
CA GLU A 113 -17.48 12.11 -6.39
C GLU A 113 -17.47 10.59 -6.52
N SER A 114 -16.95 10.04 -7.63
CA SER A 114 -16.73 8.60 -7.81
C SER A 114 -15.77 8.02 -6.76
N ASP A 115 -14.66 8.69 -6.47
CA ASP A 115 -13.71 8.22 -5.45
C ASP A 115 -14.33 8.25 -4.06
N LYS A 116 -15.11 9.30 -3.74
CA LYS A 116 -15.81 9.42 -2.46
C LYS A 116 -16.78 8.25 -2.22
N VAL A 117 -17.48 7.79 -3.25
CA VAL A 117 -18.39 6.63 -3.14
C VAL A 117 -17.59 5.37 -2.81
N ARG A 118 -16.55 5.06 -3.60
CA ARG A 118 -15.69 3.88 -3.39
C ARG A 118 -15.03 3.86 -2.01
N ILE A 119 -14.56 5.01 -1.54
CA ILE A 119 -13.93 5.15 -0.22
C ILE A 119 -14.96 5.02 0.89
N ARG A 120 -16.16 5.59 0.73
CA ARG A 120 -17.25 5.42 1.71
C ARG A 120 -17.63 3.96 1.89
N GLU A 121 -17.81 3.22 0.80
CA GLU A 121 -18.09 1.78 0.84
C GLU A 121 -16.97 1.01 1.57
N SER A 122 -15.71 1.38 1.31
CA SER A 122 -14.55 0.78 1.98
C SER A 122 -14.52 1.07 3.49
N ILE A 123 -14.86 2.30 3.90
CA ILE A 123 -14.96 2.72 5.31
C ILE A 123 -16.08 1.94 6.02
N GLU A 124 -17.26 1.84 5.41
CA GLU A 124 -18.41 1.12 5.96
C GLU A 124 -18.10 -0.37 6.15
N GLY A 125 -17.52 -1.00 5.13
CA GLY A 125 -17.10 -2.40 5.19
C GLY A 125 -16.12 -2.67 6.33
N LEU A 126 -15.11 -1.81 6.50
CA LEU A 126 -14.14 -1.92 7.60
C LEU A 126 -14.76 -1.70 8.97
N LYS A 127 -15.69 -0.73 9.11
CA LYS A 127 -16.40 -0.50 10.37
C LYS A 127 -17.23 -1.72 10.78
N VAL A 128 -17.90 -2.37 9.81
CA VAL A 128 -18.61 -3.62 10.06
C VAL A 128 -17.64 -4.71 10.50
N GLU A 129 -16.52 -4.90 9.79
CA GLU A 129 -15.51 -5.91 10.11
C GLU A 129 -14.92 -5.73 11.52
N ILE A 130 -14.58 -4.50 11.90
CA ILE A 130 -14.03 -4.16 13.23
C ILE A 130 -15.07 -4.39 14.34
N ASN A 131 -16.35 -4.14 14.06
CA ASN A 131 -17.44 -4.26 15.03
C ASN A 131 -18.09 -5.66 15.06
N LYS A 132 -17.63 -6.62 14.25
CA LYS A 132 -18.12 -8.00 14.34
C LYS A 132 -17.84 -8.54 15.74
N PRO A 133 -18.86 -8.95 16.52
CA PRO A 133 -18.64 -9.53 17.83
C PRO A 133 -17.82 -10.82 17.64
N VAL A 134 -16.68 -10.90 18.34
CA VAL A 134 -15.96 -12.16 18.48
C VAL A 134 -16.87 -13.08 19.29
N TYR A 135 -17.67 -13.90 18.62
CA TYR A 135 -18.42 -14.97 19.27
C TYR A 135 -17.40 -15.98 19.82
N ARG A 136 -16.91 -15.74 21.03
CA ARG A 136 -16.24 -16.75 21.84
C ARG A 136 -17.33 -17.78 22.16
N ARG A 137 -17.25 -18.98 21.58
CA ARG A 137 -18.21 -20.07 21.89
C ARG A 137 -18.29 -20.22 23.42
N PRO A 138 -19.47 -20.05 24.04
CA PRO A 138 -19.66 -20.48 25.41
C PRO A 138 -19.69 -22.01 25.40
N GLY A 139 -18.68 -22.66 25.97
CA GLY A 139 -18.74 -24.11 26.23
C GLY A 139 -17.77 -25.01 25.47
N THR A 140 -16.48 -24.70 25.46
CA THR A 140 -15.50 -25.78 25.67
C THR A 140 -15.07 -25.69 27.12
N SER A 141 -15.90 -26.25 27.99
CA SER A 141 -15.42 -26.82 29.24
C SER A 141 -14.26 -27.73 28.87
N GLU A 142 -13.07 -27.45 29.36
CA GLU A 142 -12.01 -28.45 29.42
C GLU A 142 -12.51 -29.55 30.37
N GLU A 143 -13.26 -30.51 29.83
CA GLU A 143 -13.39 -31.83 30.43
C GLU A 143 -12.14 -32.63 30.05
N GLY A 144 -11.31 -32.90 31.06
CA GLY A 144 -10.11 -33.72 30.98
C GLY A 144 -9.01 -33.08 31.84
N SER A 145 -8.61 -33.60 33.00
CA SER A 145 -8.54 -35.01 33.38
C SER A 145 -8.44 -35.12 34.89
N ALA A 146 -9.06 -36.17 35.42
CA ALA A 146 -8.77 -36.74 36.74
C ALA A 146 -7.32 -37.23 36.85
#